data_AF-A0AAC8WL27-F1
#
_entry.id   AF-A0AAC8WL27-F1
#
_cell.length_a   1.000
_cell.length_b   1.000
_cell.length_c   1.000
_cell.angle_alpha   90.00
_cell.angle_beta   90.00
_cell.angle_gamma   90.00
#
_symmetry.space_group_name_H-M   'P 1'
#
loop_
_entity.id
_entity.type
_entity.pdbx_description
1 polymer ?
#
loop_
_entity_poly.entity_id
_entity_poly.type
_entity_poly.pdbx_seq_one_letter_code
_entity_poly.pdbx_strand_id
1 'polypeptide(L)'
;MQEILATENRLAKIFQFSERKVREYFKAARVSPGKYNFIQAVEIFVEKNSGKDEAAELKRAEKDLKEFKLKILKKEYHSEKDVVRIVSDMNYRIKSKLITIPKKVSILILNKSNQLEIEKILKDEINSALEELTEYSYQEEIGEVDG
;
A
#
# COMPACT_ATOMS: atom_id res chain seq x y z
N MET A 1 -3.11 -32.79 -43.68
CA MET A 1 -2.28 -32.54 -42.48
C MET A 1 -2.40 -33.79 -41.60
N GLN A 2 -1.31 -34.40 -41.14
CA GLN A 2 -1.40 -35.61 -40.31
C GLN A 2 -2.18 -35.28 -39.02
N GLU A 3 -3.26 -36.01 -38.75
CA GLU A 3 -4.01 -35.86 -37.49
C GLU A 3 -3.18 -36.43 -36.34
N ILE A 4 -2.63 -35.55 -35.51
CA ILE A 4 -1.95 -35.96 -34.29
C ILE A 4 -3.02 -36.25 -33.25
N LEU A 5 -3.23 -37.55 -32.97
CA LEU A 5 -4.20 -37.99 -31.98
C LEU A 5 -3.55 -38.16 -30.60
N ALA A 6 -4.17 -37.57 -29.58
CA ALA A 6 -3.81 -37.76 -28.19
C ALA A 6 -4.88 -38.56 -27.45
N THR A 7 -4.45 -39.43 -26.54
CA THR A 7 -5.36 -40.14 -25.64
C THR A 7 -5.79 -39.24 -24.49
N GLU A 8 -6.96 -39.53 -23.92
CA GLU A 8 -7.52 -38.78 -22.78
C GLU A 8 -6.56 -38.68 -21.59
N ASN A 9 -5.93 -39.78 -21.19
CA ASN A 9 -4.94 -39.82 -20.12
C ASN A 9 -3.71 -38.95 -20.45
N ARG A 10 -3.29 -38.93 -21.72
CA ARG A 10 -2.14 -38.12 -22.17
C ARG A 10 -2.47 -36.62 -22.12
N LEU A 11 -3.67 -36.22 -22.56
CA LEU A 11 -4.15 -34.85 -22.40
C LEU A 11 -4.31 -34.46 -20.93
N ALA A 12 -4.83 -35.36 -20.10
CA ALA A 12 -4.98 -35.15 -18.65
C ALA A 12 -3.62 -34.83 -18.01
N LYS A 13 -2.57 -35.57 -18.36
CA LYS A 13 -1.21 -35.32 -17.87
C LYS A 13 -0.62 -34.01 -18.40
N ILE A 14 -0.72 -33.75 -19.72
CA ILE A 14 -0.12 -32.57 -20.35
C ILE A 14 -0.74 -31.28 -19.81
N PHE A 15 -2.07 -31.23 -19.73
CA PHE A 15 -2.80 -30.04 -19.28
C PHE A 15 -3.09 -30.04 -17.77
N GLN A 16 -2.57 -31.03 -17.03
CA GLN A 16 -2.79 -31.23 -15.59
C GLN A 16 -4.27 -31.18 -15.18
N PHE A 17 -5.13 -31.81 -15.99
CA PHE A 17 -6.57 -31.89 -15.77
C PHE A 17 -6.96 -33.30 -15.32
N SER A 18 -8.08 -33.43 -14.60
CA SER A 18 -8.71 -34.73 -14.44
C SER A 18 -9.28 -35.23 -15.78
N GLU A 19 -9.36 -36.54 -15.99
CA GLU A 19 -9.94 -37.11 -17.20
C GLU A 19 -11.38 -36.63 -17.44
N ARG A 20 -12.18 -36.46 -16.37
CA ARG A 20 -13.51 -35.83 -16.45
C ARG A 20 -13.43 -34.43 -17.06
N LYS A 21 -12.50 -33.60 -16.57
CA LYS A 21 -12.29 -32.25 -17.07
C LYS A 21 -11.80 -32.26 -18.52
N VAL A 22 -10.97 -33.21 -18.93
CA VAL A 22 -10.57 -33.37 -20.35
C VAL A 22 -11.79 -33.63 -21.25
N ARG A 23 -12.69 -34.54 -20.85
CA ARG A 23 -13.91 -34.86 -21.62
C ARG A 23 -14.84 -33.66 -21.80
N GLU A 24 -14.98 -32.84 -20.77
CA GLU A 24 -15.81 -31.64 -20.80
C GLU A 24 -15.12 -30.50 -21.57
N TYR A 25 -13.85 -30.24 -21.27
CA TYR A 25 -13.11 -29.07 -21.74
C TYR A 25 -12.73 -29.17 -23.23
N PHE A 26 -12.37 -30.36 -23.70
CA PHE A 26 -11.95 -30.64 -25.08
C PHE A 26 -13.00 -31.41 -25.89
N LYS A 27 -14.28 -31.33 -25.50
CA LYS A 27 -15.39 -32.02 -26.18
C LYS A 27 -15.40 -31.82 -27.71
N ALA A 28 -15.08 -30.60 -28.15
CA ALA A 28 -15.05 -30.23 -29.57
C ALA A 28 -13.87 -30.85 -30.34
N ALA A 29 -12.79 -31.26 -29.66
CA ALA A 29 -11.63 -31.90 -30.25
C ALA A 29 -11.70 -33.44 -30.22
N ARG A 30 -12.79 -34.03 -29.75
CA ARG A 30 -12.93 -35.48 -29.63
C ARG A 30 -13.21 -36.12 -31.00
N VAL A 31 -12.31 -36.99 -31.44
CA VAL A 31 -12.42 -37.71 -32.72
C VAL A 31 -13.09 -39.07 -32.53
N SER A 32 -12.78 -39.76 -31.42
CA SER A 32 -13.40 -41.04 -31.07
C SER A 32 -13.43 -41.22 -29.55
N PRO A 33 -14.02 -42.30 -29.01
CA PRO A 33 -13.95 -42.56 -27.58
C PRO A 33 -12.50 -42.58 -27.06
N GLY A 34 -12.19 -41.71 -26.09
CA GLY A 34 -10.87 -41.57 -25.49
C GLY A 34 -9.77 -40.98 -26.37
N LYS A 35 -10.05 -40.56 -27.62
CA LYS A 35 -9.07 -39.98 -28.56
C LYS A 35 -9.49 -38.60 -29.02
N TYR A 36 -8.53 -37.69 -29.06
CA TYR A 36 -8.73 -36.27 -29.34
C TYR A 36 -7.70 -35.78 -30.36
N ASN A 37 -8.09 -34.83 -31.21
CA ASN A 37 -7.16 -34.08 -32.05
C ASN A 37 -6.32 -33.16 -31.15
N PHE A 38 -5.02 -33.42 -31.08
CA PHE A 38 -4.12 -32.71 -30.18
C PHE A 38 -3.96 -31.24 -30.56
N ILE A 39 -3.87 -30.93 -31.85
CA ILE A 39 -3.70 -29.56 -32.35
C ILE A 39 -4.92 -28.72 -31.95
N GLN A 40 -6.12 -29.24 -32.23
CA GLN A 40 -7.36 -28.57 -31.86
C GLN A 40 -7.53 -28.43 -30.34
N ALA A 41 -7.06 -29.41 -29.56
CA ALA A 41 -7.06 -29.30 -28.10
C ALA A 41 -6.14 -28.16 -27.60
N VAL A 42 -4.96 -27.99 -28.20
CA VAL A 42 -4.05 -26.88 -27.90
C VAL A 42 -4.69 -25.54 -28.26
N GLU A 43 -5.32 -25.42 -29.43
CA GLU A 43 -6.02 -24.19 -29.86
C GLU A 43 -7.13 -23.80 -28.87
N ILE A 44 -7.99 -24.75 -28.48
CA ILE A 44 -9.05 -24.53 -27.47
C ILE A 44 -8.45 -24.09 -26.13
N PHE A 45 -7.32 -24.66 -25.73
CA PHE A 45 -6.66 -24.28 -24.49
C PHE A 45 -6.09 -22.86 -24.55
N VAL A 46 -5.44 -22.49 -25.66
CA VAL A 46 -4.88 -21.14 -25.84
C VAL A 46 -6.01 -20.11 -25.87
N GLU A 47 -7.06 -20.32 -26.65
CA GLU A 47 -8.20 -19.40 -26.78
C GLU A 47 -8.90 -19.16 -25.43
N LYS A 48 -9.07 -20.20 -24.61
CA LYS A 48 -9.77 -20.09 -23.32
C LYS A 48 -8.92 -19.51 -22.18
N ASN A 49 -7.59 -19.44 -22.35
CA ASN A 49 -6.69 -18.94 -21.31
C ASN A 49 -6.00 -17.62 -21.70
N SER A 50 -5.88 -17.28 -22.98
CA SER A 50 -5.22 -16.05 -23.44
C SER A 50 -5.86 -14.76 -22.92
N GLY A 51 -7.19 -14.72 -22.75
CA GLY A 51 -7.90 -13.54 -22.23
C GLY A 51 -8.09 -13.49 -20.72
N LYS A 52 -7.65 -14.50 -19.96
CA LYS A 52 -7.88 -14.57 -18.51
C LYS A 52 -6.77 -13.97 -17.68
N ASP A 53 -5.52 -14.06 -18.12
CA ASP A 53 -4.39 -13.52 -17.37
C ASP A 53 -4.38 -11.99 -17.41
N GLU A 54 -4.51 -11.37 -18.59
CA GLU A 54 -4.53 -9.89 -18.69
C GLU A 54 -5.73 -9.27 -17.96
N ALA A 55 -6.92 -9.85 -18.08
CA ALA A 55 -8.12 -9.33 -17.40
C ALA A 55 -8.09 -9.55 -15.88
N ALA A 56 -7.45 -10.65 -15.41
CA ALA A 56 -7.26 -10.89 -13.99
C ALA A 56 -6.17 -9.98 -13.40
N GLU A 57 -5.08 -9.74 -14.13
CA GLU A 57 -4.03 -8.80 -13.76
C GLU A 57 -4.56 -7.37 -13.73
N LEU A 58 -5.32 -6.93 -14.74
CA LEU A 58 -5.97 -5.62 -14.74
C LEU A 58 -6.90 -5.45 -13.54
N LYS A 59 -7.74 -6.44 -13.23
CA LYS A 59 -8.60 -6.39 -12.04
C LYS A 59 -7.83 -6.36 -10.72
N ARG A 60 -6.68 -7.03 -10.63
CA ARG A 60 -5.80 -6.94 -9.46
C ARG A 60 -5.20 -5.54 -9.34
N ALA A 61 -4.63 -5.01 -10.42
CA ALA A 61 -4.08 -3.65 -10.44
C ALA A 61 -5.13 -2.59 -10.11
N GLU A 62 -6.36 -2.71 -10.63
CA GLU A 62 -7.48 -1.82 -10.30
C GLU A 62 -7.89 -1.93 -8.83
N LYS A 63 -7.87 -3.13 -8.25
CA LYS A 63 -8.15 -3.33 -6.83
C LYS A 63 -7.07 -2.68 -5.97
N ASP A 64 -5.80 -2.89 -6.30
CA ASP A 64 -4.67 -2.35 -5.57
C ASP A 64 -4.67 -0.81 -5.64
N LEU A 65 -4.97 -0.24 -6.81
CA LEU A 65 -5.14 1.20 -6.98
C LEU A 65 -6.30 1.76 -6.14
N LYS A 66 -7.45 1.07 -6.11
CA LYS A 66 -8.59 1.48 -5.26
C LYS A 66 -8.24 1.40 -3.78
N GLU A 67 -7.53 0.36 -3.36
CA GLU A 67 -7.09 0.22 -1.98
C GLU A 67 -6.09 1.32 -1.60
N PHE A 68 -5.13 1.61 -2.48
CA PHE A 68 -4.18 2.70 -2.29
C PHE A 68 -4.88 4.07 -2.18
N LYS A 69 -5.80 4.38 -3.11
CA LYS A 69 -6.61 5.62 -3.05
C LYS A 69 -7.45 5.69 -1.77
N LEU A 70 -8.01 4.56 -1.32
CA LEU A 70 -8.76 4.50 -0.07
C LEU A 70 -7.88 4.83 1.15
N LYS A 71 -6.63 4.33 1.18
CA LYS A 71 -5.69 4.63 2.28
C LYS A 71 -5.26 6.11 2.28
N ILE A 72 -5.08 6.73 1.11
CA ILE A 72 -4.90 8.19 1.01
C ILE A 72 -6.11 8.92 1.60
N LEU A 73 -7.33 8.56 1.19
CA LEU A 73 -8.57 9.19 1.70
C LEU A 73 -8.76 9.01 3.21
N LYS A 74 -8.27 7.91 3.77
CA LYS A 74 -8.25 7.65 5.22
C LYS A 74 -7.16 8.42 5.97
N LYS A 75 -6.38 9.26 5.29
CA LYS A 75 -5.25 10.02 5.85
C LYS A 75 -4.15 9.13 6.42
N GLU A 76 -4.02 7.90 5.91
CA GLU A 76 -2.96 6.97 6.31
C GLU A 76 -1.64 7.24 5.55
N TYR A 77 -1.68 8.09 4.51
CA TYR A 77 -0.52 8.45 3.70
C TYR A 77 -0.47 9.96 3.51
N HIS A 78 0.69 10.55 3.80
CA HIS A 78 1.02 11.93 3.44
C HIS A 78 1.94 11.93 2.23
N SER A 79 1.83 12.94 1.36
CA SER A 79 2.81 13.11 0.29
C SER A 79 4.17 13.48 0.89
N GLU A 80 5.26 13.22 0.17
CA GLU A 80 6.60 13.62 0.59
C GLU A 80 6.67 15.13 0.89
N LYS A 81 6.00 15.96 0.06
CA LYS A 81 5.91 17.41 0.26
C LYS A 81 5.22 17.76 1.57
N ASP A 82 4.14 17.07 1.91
CA ASP A 82 3.41 17.29 3.16
C ASP A 82 4.25 16.90 4.37
N VAL A 83 4.95 15.76 4.30
CA VAL A 83 5.87 15.32 5.36
C VAL A 83 6.97 16.36 5.59
N VAL A 84 7.59 16.86 4.52
CA VAL A 84 8.63 17.89 4.62
C VAL A 84 8.08 19.18 5.24
N ARG A 85 6.87 19.61 4.85
CA ARG A 85 6.20 20.80 5.43
C ARG A 85 5.93 20.59 6.92
N ILE A 86 5.33 19.46 7.30
CA ILE A 86 5.02 19.08 8.69
C ILE A 86 6.28 19.15 9.56
N VAL A 87 7.34 18.45 9.15
CA VAL A 87 8.59 18.38 9.91
C VAL A 87 9.27 19.75 9.99
N SER A 88 9.23 20.54 8.92
CA SER A 88 9.78 21.90 8.90
C SER A 88 9.04 22.83 9.86
N ASP A 89 7.71 22.78 9.86
CA ASP A 89 6.87 23.57 10.75
C ASP A 89 7.06 23.18 12.22
N MET A 90 7.15 21.88 12.51
CA MET A 90 7.49 21.36 13.84
C MET A 90 8.84 21.90 14.29
N ASN A 91 9.89 21.75 13.48
CA ASN A 91 11.23 22.23 13.79
C ASN A 91 11.29 23.74 14.05
N TYR A 92 10.55 24.53 13.26
CA TYR A 92 10.47 25.97 13.44
C TYR A 92 9.85 26.34 14.80
N ARG A 93 8.76 25.68 15.19
CA ARG A 93 8.10 25.92 16.49
C ARG A 93 9.01 25.58 17.67
N ILE A 94 9.67 24.42 17.63
CA ILE A 94 10.65 24.01 18.66
C ILE A 94 11.74 25.07 18.79
N LYS A 95 12.34 25.47 17.67
CA LYS A 95 13.42 26.45 17.66
C LYS A 95 12.97 27.76 18.32
N SER A 96 11.79 28.25 17.94
CA SER A 96 11.21 29.47 18.52
C SER A 96 11.01 29.35 20.03
N LYS A 97 10.47 28.21 20.50
CA LYS A 97 10.25 27.94 21.92
C LYS A 97 11.55 27.89 22.70
N LEU A 98 12.53 27.11 22.22
CA LEU A 98 13.84 26.97 22.86
C LEU A 98 14.56 28.31 23.01
N ILE A 99 14.46 29.20 22.00
CA ILE A 99 15.02 30.55 22.07
C ILE A 99 14.32 31.41 23.14
N THR A 100 13.04 31.16 23.40
CA THR A 100 12.24 31.91 24.38
C THR A 100 12.48 31.47 25.82
N ILE A 101 12.83 30.19 26.05
CA ILE A 101 13.04 29.62 27.39
C ILE A 101 14.04 30.43 28.21
N PRO A 102 15.27 30.75 27.75
CA PRO A 102 16.23 31.51 28.55
C PRO A 102 15.69 32.84 29.06
N LYS A 103 14.97 33.58 28.21
CA LYS A 103 14.37 34.87 28.56
C LYS A 103 13.27 34.72 29.61
N LYS A 104 12.43 33.68 29.48
CA LYS A 104 11.34 33.41 30.43
C LYS A 104 11.91 32.94 31.77
N VAL A 105 12.80 31.95 31.73
CA VAL A 105 13.47 31.40 32.91
C VAL A 105 14.25 32.47 33.65
N SER A 106 15.00 33.35 32.97
CA SER A 106 15.79 34.39 33.63
C SER A 106 14.94 35.30 34.52
N ILE A 107 13.69 35.56 34.12
CA ILE A 107 12.73 36.34 34.91
C ILE A 107 12.22 35.51 36.10
N LEU A 108 11.89 34.23 35.87
CA LEU A 108 11.34 33.34 36.89
C LEU A 108 12.33 33.02 38.01
N ILE A 109 13.63 32.91 37.69
CA ILE A 109 14.67 32.60 38.68
C ILE A 109 15.24 33.86 39.36
N LEU A 110 14.81 35.04 38.95
CA LEU A 110 15.28 36.30 39.52
C LEU A 110 15.00 36.31 41.03
N ASN A 111 16.02 36.60 41.83
CA ASN A 111 15.98 36.60 43.30
C ASN A 111 15.69 35.23 43.96
N LYS A 112 15.77 34.12 43.23
CA LYS A 112 15.73 32.77 43.82
C LYS A 112 17.14 32.29 44.15
N SER A 113 17.31 31.74 45.36
CA SER A 113 18.59 31.19 45.84
C SER A 113 18.52 29.69 46.17
N ASN A 114 17.32 29.09 46.19
CA ASN A 114 17.14 27.66 46.40
C ASN A 114 17.39 26.90 45.09
N GLN A 115 18.43 26.06 45.08
CA GLN A 115 18.80 25.26 43.92
C GLN A 115 17.68 24.33 43.44
N LEU A 116 16.97 23.66 44.36
CA LEU A 116 15.90 22.72 44.00
C LEU A 116 14.73 23.43 43.33
N GLU A 117 14.43 24.66 43.77
CA GLU A 117 13.38 25.49 43.17
C GLU A 117 13.77 25.94 41.75
N ILE A 118 15.02 26.35 41.55
CA ILE A 118 15.55 26.73 40.23
C ILE A 118 15.54 25.52 39.28
N GLU A 119 15.99 24.36 39.74
CA GLU A 119 15.99 23.13 38.95
C GLU A 119 14.57 22.73 38.54
N LYS A 120 13.59 22.86 39.45
CA LYS A 120 12.19 22.59 39.14
C LYS A 120 11.67 23.50 38.02
N ILE A 121 11.92 24.81 38.11
CA ILE A 121 11.50 25.79 37.08
C ILE A 121 12.10 25.43 35.71
N LEU A 122 13.38 25.08 35.66
CA LEU A 122 14.04 24.67 34.43
C LEU A 122 13.40 23.41 33.84
N LYS A 123 13.15 22.38 34.66
CA LYS A 123 12.50 21.14 34.22
C LYS A 123 11.09 21.39 33.70
N ASP A 124 10.31 22.19 34.40
CA ASP A 124 8.92 22.48 34.03
C ASP A 124 8.85 23.19 32.66
N GLU A 125 9.75 24.16 32.39
CA GLU A 125 9.80 24.85 31.09
C GLU A 125 10.29 23.95 29.95
N ILE A 126 11.25 23.06 30.21
CA ILE A 126 11.71 22.08 29.22
C ILE A 126 10.59 21.08 28.90
N ASN A 127 9.91 20.55 29.92
CA ASN A 127 8.82 19.61 29.74
C ASN A 127 7.67 20.25 28.96
N SER A 128 7.30 21.49 29.28
CA SER A 128 6.27 22.23 28.52
C SER A 128 6.64 22.38 27.04
N ALA A 129 7.91 22.64 26.71
CA ALA A 129 8.36 22.70 25.32
C ALA A 129 8.33 21.33 24.61
N LEU A 130 8.54 20.23 25.35
CA LEU A 130 8.45 18.86 24.84
C LEU A 130 7.01 18.37 24.69
N GLU A 131 6.09 18.82 25.54
CA GLU A 131 4.65 18.51 25.42
C GLU A 131 4.04 19.16 24.18
N GLU A 132 4.36 20.43 23.91
CA GLU A 132 3.94 21.14 22.69
C GLU A 132 4.43 20.46 21.40
N LEU A 133 5.52 19.70 21.48
CA LEU A 133 6.05 18.89 20.41
C LEU A 133 5.19 17.65 20.11
N THR A 134 4.67 17.03 21.17
CA THR A 134 3.85 15.82 21.08
C THR A 134 2.41 16.09 20.68
N GLU A 135 1.92 17.30 20.93
CA GLU A 135 0.54 17.73 20.58
C GLU A 135 0.39 18.25 19.14
N TYR A 136 1.40 18.06 18.29
CA TYR A 136 1.31 18.51 16.89
C TYR A 136 0.15 17.80 16.16
N SER A 137 -0.83 18.59 15.72
CA SER A 137 -1.90 18.12 14.84
C SER A 137 -1.74 18.73 13.45
N TYR A 138 -1.55 17.86 12.46
CA TYR A 138 -1.54 18.27 11.06
C TYR A 138 -2.97 18.56 10.61
N GLN A 139 -3.22 19.77 10.14
CA GLN A 139 -4.46 20.12 9.43
C GLN A 139 -4.14 20.16 7.94
N GLU A 140 -4.63 19.18 7.17
CA GLU A 140 -4.56 19.21 5.71
C GLU A 140 -5.32 20.43 5.19
N GLU A 141 -4.61 21.37 4.57
CA GLU A 141 -5.23 22.26 3.60
C GLU A 141 -5.63 21.40 2.40
N ILE A 142 -6.94 21.22 2.20
CA ILE A 142 -7.48 20.51 1.04
C ILE A 142 -7.10 21.34 -0.20
N GLY A 143 -5.95 21.04 -0.80
CA GLY A 143 -5.62 21.51 -2.13
C GLY A 143 -6.65 20.92 -3.09
N GLU A 144 -7.30 21.78 -3.87
CA GLU A 144 -8.20 21.36 -4.95
C GLU A 144 -7.52 20.28 -5.78
N VAL A 145 -8.12 19.10 -5.81
CA VAL A 145 -7.69 18.02 -6.69
C VAL A 145 -8.17 18.43 -8.07
N ASP A 146 -7.27 19.01 -8.87
CA ASP A 146 -7.51 19.24 -10.31
C ASP A 146 -7.99 17.92 -10.93
N GLY A 147 -9.20 17.99 -11.51
CA GLY A 147 -9.94 16.87 -12.09
C GLY A 147 -9.43 16.41 -13.45
#